data_AF-A0A5B6ZQG5-F1
#
_entry.id   AF-A0A5B6ZQG5-F1
#
_cell.length_a   1.000
_cell.length_b   1.000
_cell.length_c   1.000
_cell.angle_alpha   90.00
_cell.angle_beta   90.00
_cell.angle_gamma   90.00
#
_symmetry.space_group_name_H-M   'P 1'
#
loop_
_entity.id
_entity.type
_entity.pdbx_description
1 polymer ?
#
loop_
_entity_poly.entity_id
_entity_poly.type
_entity_poly.pdbx_seq_one_letter_code
_entity_poly.pdbx_strand_id
1 'polypeptide(L)'
;MLPISDNPSSESFQSLKKPKTPNLDRKNSFNSLQPYLSVHHPRTWLILTIFLLQIFLLLLARSLPISVSHRRQHFPAPLTAAPSASADGDIECGSGRVYVYDLPPLFNTELLQKCDHLNPWSSRCDALSNDGFGKMATGIAGIVPENLTHAWYWTDQFASEIIYHNRLMNYRCRTMVPESATAFYIPFYAGLAVDEYLWSNYSAEDRDRHCGMMLKWVQDQPYWNRSNGWDHFITMGRITWDFRRSKDEDWGSSCIYMPSMRNITRLLIERNPWDYFDIGVPYPTGFHPSSVSDVRQWQHFVRTRNRTALYCFAGATRGFIKNDFRGVLLSQCYDDSDSCRVVDCGGTRCSNGTSAILETFLDSDFCLQPRGDSFTRRSIFDCMVAGSIPVFFWKRTAYYQYQWFLPGEPASYSVFIDRNAVKNGTSIRGVLEKYSREEMRRMREKVIDYIPNVVYAKPNQGLKGIRDAFDVAVDGVLRRMKEQEEGGYKWK
;
A
#
# COMPACT_ATOMS: atom_id res chain seq x y z
N MET A 1 5.74 10.58 -55.22
CA MET A 1 6.65 11.62 -55.73
C MET A 1 7.87 11.65 -54.83
N LEU A 2 8.99 11.13 -55.33
CA LEU A 2 10.37 11.30 -54.83
C LEU A 2 10.94 12.60 -55.45
N PRO A 3 12.10 13.18 -55.04
CA PRO A 3 13.25 12.47 -54.47
C PRO A 3 14.10 13.16 -53.38
N ILE A 4 15.00 12.30 -52.90
CA ILE A 4 16.21 12.49 -52.08
C ILE A 4 17.30 13.26 -52.85
N SER A 5 18.12 14.06 -52.14
CA SER A 5 19.53 14.34 -52.50
C SER A 5 20.34 14.74 -51.27
N ASP A 6 21.54 14.17 -51.17
CA ASP A 6 22.55 14.29 -50.12
C ASP A 6 23.41 15.57 -50.22
N ASN A 7 23.80 16.11 -49.05
CA ASN A 7 25.10 16.67 -48.56
C ASN A 7 26.04 17.55 -49.44
N PRO A 8 27.09 18.18 -48.88
CA PRO A 8 27.24 18.91 -47.60
C PRO A 8 27.95 20.29 -47.80
N SER A 9 27.89 21.20 -46.82
CA SER A 9 28.90 22.28 -46.71
C SER A 9 29.18 22.69 -45.27
N SER A 10 30.46 22.90 -45.04
CA SER A 10 31.16 23.21 -43.80
C SER A 10 30.95 24.65 -43.35
N GLU A 11 30.78 24.89 -42.04
CA GLU A 11 31.24 26.14 -41.42
C GLU A 11 31.65 25.97 -39.95
N SER A 12 32.96 26.19 -39.77
CA SER A 12 33.75 26.69 -38.64
C SER A 12 33.36 26.47 -37.16
N PHE A 13 34.34 25.89 -36.46
CA PHE A 13 34.57 25.88 -35.02
C PHE A 13 34.71 27.29 -34.41
N GLN A 14 34.06 27.53 -33.27
CA GLN A 14 34.61 28.37 -32.19
C GLN A 14 34.41 27.72 -30.82
N SER A 15 35.53 27.57 -30.11
CA SER A 15 35.67 26.92 -28.82
C SER A 15 35.28 27.83 -27.65
N LEU A 16 34.40 27.37 -26.76
CA LEU A 16 34.16 28.00 -25.44
C LEU A 16 34.53 27.02 -24.31
N LYS A 17 35.76 27.25 -23.83
CA LYS A 17 36.39 27.03 -22.51
C LYS A 17 35.69 26.13 -21.47
N LYS A 18 36.41 25.05 -21.11
CA LYS A 18 36.27 24.24 -19.88
C LYS A 18 36.28 25.09 -18.59
N PRO A 19 35.43 24.79 -17.59
CA PRO A 19 35.63 25.25 -16.22
C PRO A 19 36.74 24.44 -15.54
N LYS A 20 37.62 25.15 -14.82
CA LYS A 20 38.72 24.61 -14.02
C LYS A 20 38.18 23.93 -12.76
N THR A 21 38.71 22.74 -12.48
CA THR A 21 38.65 22.03 -11.19
C THR A 21 39.31 22.84 -10.07
N PRO A 22 38.66 23.02 -8.91
CA PRO A 22 39.36 23.43 -7.70
C PRO A 22 39.96 22.20 -7.00
N ASN A 23 41.30 22.20 -6.87
CA ASN A 23 42.03 21.38 -5.91
C ASN A 23 41.57 21.74 -4.49
N LEU A 24 41.08 20.76 -3.74
CA LEU A 24 40.83 20.89 -2.30
C LEU A 24 41.89 20.07 -1.57
N ASP A 25 42.86 20.81 -1.03
CA ASP A 25 43.89 20.32 -0.13
C ASP A 25 43.28 19.67 1.12
N ARG A 26 43.74 18.46 1.38
CA ARG A 26 43.51 17.69 2.60
C ARG A 26 44.24 18.36 3.76
N LYS A 27 43.59 19.28 4.48
CA LYS A 27 44.04 19.80 5.78
C LYS A 27 43.30 19.14 6.94
N ASN A 28 44.09 18.51 7.81
CA ASN A 28 43.70 17.91 9.09
C ASN A 28 42.92 18.90 9.98
N SER A 29 41.64 18.65 10.22
CA SER A 29 40.82 19.40 11.20
C SER A 29 40.76 18.68 12.56
N PHE A 30 41.91 18.39 13.15
CA PHE A 30 41.99 17.84 14.51
C PHE A 30 42.58 18.79 15.57
N ASN A 31 42.83 20.05 15.24
CA ASN A 31 43.48 21.00 16.18
C ASN A 31 42.70 22.31 16.44
N SER A 32 41.36 22.31 16.48
CA SER A 32 40.61 23.54 16.87
C SER A 32 39.68 23.40 18.09
N LEU A 33 39.84 22.36 18.92
CA LEU A 33 39.05 22.20 20.16
C LEU A 33 39.77 22.66 21.43
N GLN A 34 40.84 23.45 21.30
CA GLN A 34 41.73 23.79 22.42
C GLN A 34 41.70 25.30 22.78
N PRO A 35 40.50 25.89 22.97
CA PRO A 35 40.37 26.78 24.13
C PRO A 35 39.06 26.65 24.94
N TYR A 36 38.12 25.75 24.60
CA TYR A 36 36.83 25.66 25.30
C TYR A 36 36.77 24.69 26.49
N LEU A 37 37.90 24.10 26.88
CA LEU A 37 38.04 23.28 28.09
C LEU A 37 38.81 24.03 29.20
N SER A 38 38.52 25.31 29.38
CA SER A 38 38.91 26.00 30.61
C SER A 38 37.88 25.70 31.70
N VAL A 39 38.32 25.00 32.76
CA VAL A 39 37.52 24.55 33.90
C VAL A 39 36.94 25.71 34.73
N HIS A 40 37.27 26.96 34.39
CA HIS A 40 36.86 28.16 35.14
C HIS A 40 35.79 29.03 34.46
N HIS A 41 35.15 28.58 33.37
CA HIS A 41 34.08 29.35 32.74
C HIS A 41 32.70 29.06 33.38
N PRO A 42 31.91 30.05 33.83
CA PRO A 42 30.62 29.82 34.49
C PRO A 42 29.59 29.03 33.66
N ARG A 43 29.73 28.99 32.33
CA ARG A 43 28.85 28.24 31.42
C ARG A 43 29.14 26.74 31.39
N THR A 44 30.38 26.32 31.61
CA THR A 44 30.71 24.88 31.71
C THR A 44 30.19 24.29 33.01
N TRP A 45 30.21 25.06 34.11
CA TRP A 45 29.60 24.69 35.38
C TRP A 45 28.07 24.54 35.29
N LEU A 46 27.40 25.42 34.54
CA LEU A 46 25.96 25.31 34.26
C LEU A 46 25.64 24.03 33.47
N ILE A 47 26.43 23.71 32.45
CA ILE A 47 26.24 22.49 31.65
C ILE A 47 26.48 21.25 32.51
N LEU A 48 27.53 21.25 33.35
CA LEU A 48 27.84 20.13 34.22
C LEU A 48 26.77 19.91 35.29
N THR A 49 26.21 20.99 35.84
CA THR A 49 25.09 20.91 36.81
C THR A 49 23.81 20.41 36.16
N ILE A 50 23.47 20.84 34.94
CA ILE A 50 22.31 20.30 34.20
C ILE A 50 22.52 18.80 33.92
N PHE A 51 23.72 18.40 33.51
CA PHE A 51 24.03 17.00 33.21
C PHE A 51 23.98 16.12 34.46
N LEU A 52 24.52 16.60 35.58
CA LEU A 52 24.43 15.91 36.88
C LEU A 52 22.98 15.83 37.39
N LEU A 53 22.18 16.87 37.17
CA LEU A 53 20.75 16.86 37.53
C LEU A 53 19.97 15.83 36.70
N GLN A 54 20.26 15.70 35.40
CA GLN A 54 19.66 14.69 34.54
C GLN A 54 20.04 13.26 34.96
N ILE A 55 21.32 13.03 35.33
CA ILE A 55 21.76 11.73 35.85
C ILE A 55 21.08 11.43 37.19
N PHE A 56 20.99 12.41 38.09
CA PHE A 56 20.32 12.27 39.37
C PHE A 56 18.83 11.93 39.21
N LEU A 57 18.11 12.60 38.30
CA LEU A 57 16.72 12.29 37.97
C LEU A 57 16.55 10.89 37.37
N LEU A 58 17.50 10.44 36.53
CA LEU A 58 17.52 9.07 35.99
C LEU A 58 17.77 8.01 37.07
N LEU A 59 18.61 8.32 38.07
CA LEU A 59 18.88 7.42 39.20
C LEU A 59 17.68 7.36 40.17
N LEU A 60 16.98 8.48 40.39
CA LEU A 60 15.73 8.52 41.16
C LEU A 60 14.56 7.84 40.43
N ALA A 61 14.53 7.88 39.10
CA ALA A 61 13.53 7.13 38.32
C ALA A 61 13.74 5.59 38.44
N ARG A 62 14.95 5.13 38.77
CA ARG A 62 15.25 3.71 39.01
C ARG A 62 14.90 3.22 40.41
N SER A 63 14.65 4.10 41.37
CA SER A 63 14.31 3.74 42.75
C SER A 63 12.79 3.75 43.04
N LEU A 64 11.94 3.99 42.04
CA LEU A 64 10.51 3.74 42.14
C LEU A 64 10.21 2.26 41.82
N PRO A 65 9.58 1.49 42.73
CA PRO A 65 9.12 0.14 42.42
C PRO A 65 7.85 0.25 41.58
N ILE A 66 7.99 0.57 40.29
CA ILE A 66 6.90 0.40 39.35
C ILE A 66 6.80 -1.10 39.10
N SER A 67 5.89 -1.76 39.81
CA SER A 67 5.37 -3.07 39.41
C SER A 67 4.64 -2.89 38.08
N VAL A 68 5.40 -2.83 36.98
CA VAL A 68 4.84 -3.04 35.65
C VAL A 68 4.55 -4.53 35.58
N SER A 69 3.30 -4.88 35.90
CA SER A 69 2.75 -6.16 35.49
C SER A 69 2.82 -6.17 33.96
N HIS A 70 3.87 -6.78 33.41
CA HIS A 70 3.96 -7.09 31.99
C HIS A 70 2.93 -8.18 31.71
N ARG A 71 1.66 -7.78 31.60
CA ARG A 71 0.64 -8.60 30.96
C ARG A 71 1.09 -8.70 29.51
N ARG A 72 1.81 -9.76 29.17
CA ARG A 72 1.94 -10.23 27.79
C ARG A 72 0.51 -10.47 27.31
N GLN A 73 -0.10 -9.47 26.70
CA GLN A 73 -1.31 -9.67 25.91
C GLN A 73 -0.87 -10.46 24.68
N HIS A 74 -0.85 -11.78 24.84
CA HIS A 74 -1.05 -12.68 23.71
C HIS A 74 -2.42 -12.31 23.14
N PHE A 75 -2.41 -11.66 21.97
CA PHE A 75 -3.60 -11.64 21.13
C PHE A 75 -3.99 -13.10 20.90
N PRO A 76 -5.17 -13.56 21.35
CA PRO A 76 -5.61 -14.89 20.94
C PRO A 76 -5.76 -14.86 19.42
N ALA A 77 -5.15 -15.84 18.76
CA ALA A 77 -5.45 -16.14 17.37
C ALA A 77 -6.98 -16.30 17.21
N PRO A 78 -7.58 -15.89 16.10
CA PRO A 78 -9.01 -16.08 15.91
C PRO A 78 -9.30 -17.58 15.95
N LEU A 79 -10.08 -17.99 16.96
CA LEU A 79 -10.59 -19.35 17.09
C LEU A 79 -11.41 -19.67 15.82
N THR A 80 -10.98 -20.67 15.08
CA THR A 80 -11.75 -21.29 14.00
C THR A 80 -12.96 -21.98 14.61
N ALA A 81 -14.06 -21.26 14.78
CA ALA A 81 -15.36 -21.84 15.06
C ALA A 81 -15.94 -22.38 13.75
N ALA A 82 -16.17 -23.70 13.68
CA ALA A 82 -16.95 -24.31 12.61
C ALA A 82 -18.41 -23.81 12.68
N PRO A 83 -19.09 -23.55 11.54
CA PRO A 83 -20.46 -23.06 11.59
C PRO A 83 -21.44 -24.22 11.81
N SER A 84 -22.13 -24.21 12.95
CA SER A 84 -23.40 -24.89 13.11
C SER A 84 -24.50 -24.08 12.40
N ALA A 85 -25.19 -24.73 11.48
CA ALA A 85 -26.26 -24.13 10.69
C ALA A 85 -27.57 -24.05 11.50
N SER A 86 -28.22 -22.88 11.55
CA SER A 86 -29.68 -22.73 11.39
C SER A 86 -30.17 -21.27 11.39
N ALA A 87 -31.09 -21.02 10.43
CA ALA A 87 -32.21 -20.07 10.38
C ALA A 87 -31.99 -18.54 10.32
N ASP A 88 -31.90 -18.06 9.06
CA ASP A 88 -32.78 -17.06 8.40
C ASP A 88 -32.90 -15.61 8.90
N GLY A 89 -32.53 -14.67 8.02
CA GLY A 89 -32.98 -13.27 8.02
C GLY A 89 -32.09 -12.23 8.72
N ASP A 90 -31.99 -12.29 10.05
CA ASP A 90 -31.37 -11.22 10.87
C ASP A 90 -29.95 -11.54 11.37
N ILE A 91 -29.49 -12.77 11.18
CA ILE A 91 -28.15 -13.22 11.61
C ILE A 91 -27.04 -12.76 10.63
N GLU A 92 -27.38 -12.32 9.41
CA GLU A 92 -26.42 -12.13 8.30
C GLU A 92 -25.54 -10.85 8.42
N CYS A 93 -25.91 -9.93 9.32
CA CYS A 93 -25.22 -8.64 9.53
C CYS A 93 -24.77 -8.44 10.98
N GLY A 94 -24.37 -9.53 11.66
CA GLY A 94 -23.95 -9.48 13.08
C GLY A 94 -22.83 -8.49 13.40
N SER A 95 -21.99 -8.14 12.41
CA SER A 95 -20.97 -7.09 12.55
C SER A 95 -21.56 -5.67 12.59
N GLY A 96 -22.75 -5.45 12.05
CA GLY A 96 -23.40 -4.13 11.98
C GLY A 96 -23.90 -3.80 10.56
N ARG A 97 -24.49 -2.62 10.42
CA ARG A 97 -24.97 -2.09 9.14
C ARG A 97 -24.21 -0.83 8.73
N VAL A 98 -24.09 -0.61 7.42
CA VAL A 98 -23.43 0.58 6.86
C VAL A 98 -24.46 1.49 6.21
N TYR A 99 -24.49 2.76 6.58
CA TYR A 99 -25.17 3.79 5.82
C TYR A 99 -24.16 4.44 4.85
N VAL A 100 -24.56 4.60 3.59
CA VAL A 100 -23.74 5.28 2.57
C VAL A 100 -24.34 6.66 2.36
N TYR A 101 -23.56 7.71 2.59
CA TYR A 101 -24.01 9.07 2.32
C TYR A 101 -24.24 9.29 0.82
N ASP A 102 -25.28 10.07 0.51
CA ASP A 102 -25.55 10.59 -0.83
C ASP A 102 -24.79 11.90 -1.03
N LEU A 103 -23.49 11.81 -1.36
CA LEU A 103 -22.64 12.97 -1.58
C LEU A 103 -22.98 13.66 -2.92
N PRO A 104 -22.86 15.00 -2.99
CA PRO A 104 -22.91 15.72 -4.26
C PRO A 104 -21.97 15.11 -5.33
N PRO A 105 -22.41 15.00 -6.60
CA PRO A 105 -21.65 14.35 -7.69
C PRO A 105 -20.21 14.83 -7.86
N LEU A 106 -19.92 16.09 -7.52
CA LEU A 106 -18.58 16.69 -7.60
C LEU A 106 -17.52 15.94 -6.77
N PHE A 107 -17.94 15.17 -5.77
CA PHE A 107 -17.05 14.39 -4.90
C PHE A 107 -16.75 12.98 -5.43
N ASN A 108 -17.47 12.51 -6.46
CA ASN A 108 -17.31 11.15 -6.99
C ASN A 108 -17.59 11.04 -8.50
N THR A 109 -18.85 10.98 -8.92
CA THR A 109 -19.23 10.64 -10.30
C THR A 109 -18.80 11.69 -11.32
N GLU A 110 -18.75 12.96 -10.93
CA GLU A 110 -18.26 14.03 -11.82
C GLU A 110 -16.75 13.90 -12.09
N LEU A 111 -15.97 13.44 -11.09
CA LEU A 111 -14.54 13.16 -11.26
C LEU A 111 -14.33 12.02 -12.28
N LEU A 112 -15.22 11.02 -12.28
CA LEU A 112 -15.19 9.94 -13.29
C LEU A 112 -15.59 10.44 -14.67
N GLN A 113 -16.57 11.35 -14.77
CA GLN A 113 -16.96 11.95 -16.06
C GLN A 113 -15.83 12.80 -16.66
N LYS A 114 -14.93 13.32 -15.82
CA LYS A 114 -13.74 14.09 -16.20
C LYS A 114 -12.46 13.26 -16.20
N CYS A 115 -12.56 11.94 -16.35
CA CYS A 115 -11.42 11.01 -16.29
C CYS A 115 -10.28 11.31 -17.29
N ASP A 116 -10.57 12.02 -18.38
CA ASP A 116 -9.57 12.49 -19.33
C ASP A 116 -8.65 13.58 -18.76
N HIS A 117 -9.11 14.32 -17.75
CA HIS A 117 -8.40 15.49 -17.19
C HIS A 117 -7.68 15.19 -15.87
N LEU A 118 -7.83 13.98 -15.33
CA LEU A 118 -7.23 13.59 -14.05
C LEU A 118 -5.71 13.41 -14.10
N ASN A 119 -5.13 13.33 -15.31
CA ASN A 119 -3.70 13.13 -15.51
C ASN A 119 -3.23 13.90 -16.75
N PRO A 120 -2.11 14.67 -16.67
CA PRO A 120 -1.67 15.51 -17.78
C PRO A 120 -1.07 14.75 -18.97
N TRP A 121 -0.70 13.48 -18.80
CA TRP A 121 -0.02 12.69 -19.84
C TRP A 121 -0.98 11.83 -20.67
N SER A 122 -2.05 11.30 -20.08
CA SER A 122 -2.99 10.42 -20.76
C SER A 122 -4.31 10.29 -20.02
N SER A 123 -5.39 10.06 -20.77
CA SER A 123 -6.70 9.73 -20.21
C SER A 123 -6.64 8.54 -19.24
N ARG A 124 -7.39 8.65 -18.14
CA ARG A 124 -7.56 7.57 -17.16
C ARG A 124 -8.85 6.78 -17.36
N CYS A 125 -9.70 7.16 -18.32
CA CYS A 125 -11.04 6.57 -18.48
C CYS A 125 -11.01 5.04 -18.66
N ASP A 126 -10.08 4.53 -19.46
CA ASP A 126 -9.91 3.09 -19.64
C ASP A 126 -9.55 2.37 -18.33
N ALA A 127 -8.69 2.99 -17.53
CA ALA A 127 -8.22 2.46 -16.25
C ALA A 127 -9.31 2.47 -15.17
N LEU A 128 -10.24 3.44 -15.25
CA LEU A 128 -11.36 3.60 -14.31
C LEU A 128 -12.67 2.94 -14.79
N SER A 129 -12.68 2.37 -16.00
CA SER A 129 -13.84 1.66 -16.57
C SER A 129 -14.20 0.39 -15.78
N ASN A 130 -15.36 -0.21 -16.09
CA ASN A 130 -15.85 -1.44 -15.45
C ASN A 130 -15.84 -1.34 -13.92
N ASP A 131 -16.48 -0.32 -13.35
CA ASP A 131 -16.56 -0.12 -11.89
C ASP A 131 -15.18 -0.05 -11.20
N GLY A 132 -14.15 0.43 -11.92
CA GLY A 132 -12.77 0.55 -11.43
C GLY A 132 -11.89 -0.67 -11.69
N PHE A 133 -12.41 -1.72 -12.32
CA PHE A 133 -11.60 -2.89 -12.71
C PHE A 133 -10.78 -2.66 -13.99
N GLY A 134 -11.09 -1.64 -14.77
CA GLY A 134 -10.39 -1.33 -16.03
C GLY A 134 -10.77 -2.29 -17.16
N LYS A 135 -9.99 -2.28 -18.25
CA LYS A 135 -10.22 -3.15 -19.42
C LYS A 135 -9.95 -4.62 -19.13
N MET A 136 -10.68 -5.52 -19.77
CA MET A 136 -10.38 -6.96 -19.77
C MET A 136 -8.91 -7.23 -20.17
N ALA A 137 -8.25 -8.12 -19.44
CA ALA A 137 -6.86 -8.50 -19.70
C ALA A 137 -6.77 -9.57 -20.80
N THR A 138 -6.97 -9.20 -22.04
CA THR A 138 -6.88 -10.15 -23.17
C THR A 138 -5.44 -10.63 -23.44
N GLY A 139 -4.44 -9.81 -23.11
CA GLY A 139 -3.01 -10.09 -23.34
C GLY A 139 -2.39 -11.16 -22.44
N ILE A 140 -3.17 -11.82 -21.57
CA ILE A 140 -2.70 -12.94 -20.73
C ILE A 140 -3.29 -14.29 -21.15
N ALA A 141 -4.02 -14.33 -22.28
CA ALA A 141 -4.49 -15.57 -22.87
C ALA A 141 -3.31 -16.54 -23.12
N GLY A 142 -3.50 -17.81 -22.77
CA GLY A 142 -2.44 -18.83 -22.82
C GLY A 142 -1.53 -18.90 -21.59
N ILE A 143 -1.52 -17.87 -20.73
CA ILE A 143 -0.83 -17.90 -19.43
C ILE A 143 -1.81 -18.30 -18.32
N VAL A 144 -3.04 -17.80 -18.38
CA VAL A 144 -4.12 -18.18 -17.45
C VAL A 144 -5.02 -19.25 -18.05
N PRO A 145 -5.68 -20.10 -17.24
CA PRO A 145 -6.68 -21.04 -17.72
C PRO A 145 -7.76 -20.33 -18.56
N GLU A 146 -8.13 -20.92 -19.70
CA GLU A 146 -9.07 -20.31 -20.67
C GLU A 146 -10.40 -19.94 -20.01
N ASN A 147 -10.90 -20.84 -19.16
CA ASN A 147 -12.13 -20.67 -18.40
C ASN A 147 -12.04 -19.68 -17.22
N LEU A 148 -10.90 -19.02 -17.03
CA LEU A 148 -10.71 -17.95 -16.05
C LEU A 148 -10.38 -16.61 -16.70
N THR A 149 -10.21 -16.53 -18.02
CA THR A 149 -9.85 -15.29 -18.73
C THR A 149 -10.85 -14.16 -18.48
N HIS A 150 -12.14 -14.47 -18.26
CA HIS A 150 -13.20 -13.51 -17.94
C HIS A 150 -13.03 -12.81 -16.57
N ALA A 151 -12.22 -13.38 -15.69
CA ALA A 151 -11.96 -12.86 -14.35
C ALA A 151 -10.71 -11.96 -14.29
N TRP A 152 -10.05 -11.67 -15.41
CA TRP A 152 -8.82 -10.87 -15.42
C TRP A 152 -8.97 -9.52 -16.11
N TYR A 153 -8.40 -8.49 -15.47
CA TYR A 153 -8.51 -7.09 -15.90
C TYR A 153 -7.18 -6.34 -15.72
N TRP A 154 -7.00 -5.29 -16.52
CA TRP A 154 -5.93 -4.31 -16.38
C TRP A 154 -6.30 -3.24 -15.33
N THR A 155 -6.52 -3.70 -14.11
CA THR A 155 -6.96 -2.87 -12.98
C THR A 155 -5.90 -1.84 -12.62
N ASP A 156 -6.32 -0.59 -12.36
CA ASP A 156 -5.41 0.45 -11.85
C ASP A 156 -5.17 0.24 -10.35
N GLN A 157 -3.94 0.43 -9.92
CA GLN A 157 -3.54 0.24 -8.52
C GLN A 157 -4.20 1.25 -7.56
N PHE A 158 -4.77 2.34 -8.07
CA PHE A 158 -5.42 3.40 -7.31
C PHE A 158 -6.97 3.37 -7.39
N ALA A 159 -7.55 2.32 -7.97
CA ALA A 159 -9.00 2.24 -8.22
C ALA A 159 -9.87 1.88 -6.99
N SER A 160 -9.28 1.71 -5.80
CA SER A 160 -9.99 1.22 -4.61
C SER A 160 -11.24 2.04 -4.25
N GLU A 161 -11.24 3.36 -4.48
CA GLU A 161 -12.38 4.23 -4.15
C GLU A 161 -13.64 3.85 -4.94
N ILE A 162 -13.46 3.56 -6.22
CA ILE A 162 -14.54 3.16 -7.14
C ILE A 162 -15.03 1.76 -6.79
N ILE A 163 -14.10 0.82 -6.56
CA ILE A 163 -14.42 -0.57 -6.21
C ILE A 163 -15.22 -0.61 -4.90
N TYR A 164 -14.75 0.07 -3.85
CA TYR A 164 -15.44 0.10 -2.55
C TYR A 164 -16.79 0.80 -2.63
N HIS A 165 -16.90 1.89 -3.38
CA HIS A 165 -18.18 2.58 -3.53
C HIS A 165 -19.23 1.69 -4.22
N ASN A 166 -18.89 1.08 -5.36
CA ASN A 166 -19.80 0.18 -6.07
C ASN A 166 -20.19 -1.05 -5.23
N ARG A 167 -19.24 -1.62 -4.48
CA ARG A 167 -19.48 -2.73 -3.55
C ARG A 167 -20.38 -2.31 -2.38
N LEU A 168 -20.15 -1.16 -1.76
CA LEU A 168 -20.97 -0.66 -0.65
C LEU A 168 -22.39 -0.35 -1.08
N MET A 169 -22.58 0.18 -2.30
CA MET A 169 -23.93 0.44 -2.84
C MET A 169 -24.77 -0.83 -2.97
N ASN A 170 -24.13 -1.99 -3.17
CA ASN A 170 -24.77 -3.30 -3.32
C ASN A 170 -24.51 -4.23 -2.12
N TYR A 171 -23.95 -3.71 -1.04
CA TYR A 171 -23.57 -4.51 0.11
C TYR A 171 -24.81 -4.99 0.86
N ARG A 172 -24.88 -6.29 1.16
CA ARG A 172 -26.05 -6.90 1.83
C ARG A 172 -26.41 -6.26 3.18
N CYS A 173 -25.43 -5.69 3.89
CA CYS A 173 -25.63 -5.00 5.16
C CYS A 173 -25.66 -3.48 5.03
N ARG A 174 -25.85 -2.95 3.81
CA ARG A 174 -26.21 -1.54 3.61
C ARG A 174 -27.60 -1.28 4.17
N THR A 175 -27.79 -0.14 4.83
CA THR A 175 -29.10 0.34 5.29
C THR A 175 -29.43 1.69 4.67
N MET A 176 -30.72 1.93 4.41
CA MET A 176 -31.25 3.24 4.02
C MET A 176 -31.79 4.03 5.21
N VAL A 177 -31.85 3.40 6.40
CA VAL A 177 -32.30 4.01 7.65
C VAL A 177 -31.06 4.35 8.49
N PRO A 178 -30.58 5.60 8.48
CA PRO A 178 -29.31 5.96 9.11
C PRO A 178 -29.27 5.71 10.63
N GLU A 179 -30.41 5.74 11.32
CA GLU A 179 -30.54 5.41 12.75
C GLU A 179 -30.13 3.97 13.06
N SER A 180 -30.28 3.06 12.09
CA SER A 180 -29.91 1.64 12.22
C SER A 180 -28.44 1.34 11.89
N ALA A 181 -27.68 2.36 11.49
CA ALA A 181 -26.32 2.20 11.00
C ALA A 181 -25.28 2.20 12.12
N THR A 182 -24.38 1.22 12.05
CA THR A 182 -23.20 1.10 12.91
C THR A 182 -22.05 1.95 12.39
N ALA A 183 -21.96 2.13 11.06
CA ALA A 183 -20.93 2.95 10.44
C ALA A 183 -21.47 3.75 9.26
N PHE A 184 -20.85 4.90 9.00
CA PHE A 184 -21.20 5.84 7.94
C PHE A 184 -20.08 5.92 6.91
N TYR A 185 -20.36 5.48 5.69
CA TYR A 185 -19.40 5.57 4.59
C TYR A 185 -19.52 6.92 3.87
N ILE A 186 -18.38 7.56 3.64
CA ILE A 186 -18.25 8.78 2.86
C ILE A 186 -17.70 8.41 1.47
N PRO A 187 -18.52 8.29 0.42
CA PRO A 187 -18.07 8.01 -0.95
C PRO A 187 -17.40 9.22 -1.64
N PHE A 188 -16.31 9.72 -1.05
CA PHE A 188 -15.46 10.77 -1.65
C PHE A 188 -14.23 10.13 -2.30
N TYR A 189 -14.00 10.41 -3.59
CA TYR A 189 -12.86 9.90 -4.34
C TYR A 189 -11.64 10.80 -4.14
N ALA A 190 -11.11 10.80 -2.92
CA ALA A 190 -10.02 11.68 -2.48
C ALA A 190 -8.77 11.55 -3.36
N GLY A 191 -8.42 10.32 -3.74
CA GLY A 191 -7.30 10.00 -4.61
C GLY A 191 -7.47 10.59 -6.00
N LEU A 192 -8.63 10.44 -6.63
CA LEU A 192 -8.91 11.05 -7.94
C LEU A 192 -8.96 12.58 -7.85
N ALA A 193 -9.60 13.12 -6.82
CA ALA A 193 -9.75 14.56 -6.62
C ALA A 193 -8.40 15.26 -6.45
N VAL A 194 -7.44 14.64 -5.74
CA VAL A 194 -6.09 15.22 -5.60
C VAL A 194 -5.24 15.00 -6.86
N ASP A 195 -5.41 13.89 -7.59
CA ASP A 195 -4.57 13.52 -8.75
C ASP A 195 -4.56 14.59 -9.84
N GLU A 196 -5.72 15.25 -10.08
CA GLU A 196 -5.86 16.38 -10.99
C GLU A 196 -4.86 17.52 -10.70
N TYR A 197 -4.46 17.68 -9.43
CA TYR A 197 -3.65 18.80 -8.95
C TYR A 197 -2.21 18.43 -8.57
N LEU A 198 -1.80 17.15 -8.65
CA LEU A 198 -0.47 16.70 -8.21
C LEU A 198 0.66 16.98 -9.20
N TRP A 199 0.35 17.10 -10.49
CA TRP A 199 1.35 16.99 -11.57
C TRP A 199 1.57 18.29 -12.35
N SER A 200 0.95 19.38 -11.92
CA SER A 200 1.01 20.70 -12.56
C SER A 200 1.18 21.79 -11.51
N ASN A 201 1.40 23.04 -11.94
CA ASN A 201 1.67 24.17 -11.06
C ASN A 201 0.39 24.68 -10.37
N TYR A 202 -0.17 23.88 -9.47
CA TYR A 202 -1.34 24.20 -8.66
C TYR A 202 -0.94 24.60 -7.24
N SER A 203 -1.77 25.44 -6.63
CA SER A 203 -1.55 25.91 -5.26
C SER A 203 -1.82 24.80 -4.23
N ALA A 204 -1.41 25.05 -2.98
CA ALA A 204 -1.82 24.26 -1.83
C ALA A 204 -3.35 24.24 -1.65
N GLU A 205 -4.02 25.36 -1.91
CA GLU A 205 -5.47 25.51 -1.81
C GLU A 205 -6.19 24.64 -2.85
N ASP A 206 -5.72 24.60 -4.09
CA ASP A 206 -6.30 23.78 -5.16
C ASP A 206 -6.31 22.29 -4.79
N ARG A 207 -5.19 21.80 -4.25
CA ARG A 207 -5.00 20.40 -3.81
C ARG A 207 -5.90 20.02 -2.62
N ASP A 208 -6.29 21.01 -1.82
CA ASP A 208 -7.07 20.82 -0.60
C ASP A 208 -8.58 21.09 -0.78
N ARG A 209 -8.94 21.81 -1.84
CA ARG A 209 -10.28 22.34 -2.10
C ARG A 209 -11.39 21.30 -1.98
N HIS A 210 -11.28 20.18 -2.68
CA HIS A 210 -12.31 19.13 -2.66
C HIS A 210 -12.47 18.48 -1.28
N CYS A 211 -11.37 18.25 -0.57
CA CYS A 211 -11.42 17.69 0.78
C CYS A 211 -12.05 18.68 1.77
N GLY A 212 -11.69 19.97 1.69
CA GLY A 212 -12.30 21.02 2.51
C GLY A 212 -13.81 21.15 2.26
N MET A 213 -14.24 21.13 1.00
CA MET A 213 -15.66 21.15 0.63
C MET A 213 -16.41 19.90 1.15
N MET A 214 -15.81 18.71 1.02
CA MET A 214 -16.40 17.47 1.50
C MET A 214 -16.53 17.46 3.03
N LEU A 215 -15.49 17.89 3.75
CA LEU A 215 -15.52 17.95 5.21
C LEU A 215 -16.57 18.94 5.70
N LYS A 216 -16.70 20.10 5.06
CA LYS A 216 -17.79 21.03 5.37
C LYS A 216 -19.16 20.37 5.16
N TRP A 217 -19.36 19.70 4.02
CA TRP A 217 -20.62 19.03 3.71
C TRP A 217 -20.97 17.91 4.70
N VAL A 218 -20.00 17.08 5.12
CA VAL A 218 -20.26 15.98 6.05
C VAL A 218 -20.55 16.48 7.45
N GLN A 219 -19.91 17.59 7.87
CA GLN A 219 -20.18 18.23 9.18
C GLN A 219 -21.60 18.80 9.29
N ASP A 220 -22.20 19.18 8.15
CA ASP A 220 -23.59 19.65 8.10
C ASP A 220 -24.61 18.50 8.22
N GLN A 221 -24.17 17.23 8.21
CA GLN A 221 -25.06 16.08 8.32
C GLN A 221 -25.46 15.81 9.79
N PRO A 222 -26.74 15.48 10.09
CA PRO A 222 -27.19 15.22 11.46
C PRO A 222 -26.37 14.14 12.19
N TYR A 223 -25.96 13.11 11.45
CA TYR A 223 -25.22 11.97 11.96
C TYR A 223 -23.74 12.23 12.22
N TRP A 224 -23.19 13.32 11.70
CA TRP A 224 -21.83 13.74 12.07
C TRP A 224 -21.79 14.22 13.52
N ASN A 225 -22.73 15.07 13.92
CA ASN A 225 -22.72 15.74 15.22
C ASN A 225 -22.87 14.77 16.42
N ARG A 226 -23.39 13.57 16.19
CA ARG A 226 -23.52 12.54 17.24
C ARG A 226 -22.18 11.89 17.62
N SER A 227 -21.24 11.85 16.68
CA SER A 227 -20.00 11.08 16.80
C SER A 227 -18.74 11.91 16.54
N ASN A 228 -18.85 13.12 16.00
CA ASN A 228 -17.70 13.88 15.55
C ASN A 228 -16.76 13.04 14.66
N GLY A 229 -17.34 12.24 13.78
CA GLY A 229 -16.63 11.46 12.77
C GLY A 229 -16.11 10.08 13.21
N TRP A 230 -16.24 9.68 14.48
CA TRP A 230 -15.61 8.41 14.93
C TRP A 230 -16.26 7.16 14.34
N ASP A 231 -17.56 7.19 14.03
CA ASP A 231 -18.30 6.10 13.36
C ASP A 231 -18.29 6.25 11.83
N HIS A 232 -17.50 7.19 11.30
CA HIS A 232 -17.34 7.44 9.87
C HIS A 232 -16.11 6.72 9.32
N PHE A 233 -16.21 6.29 8.08
CA PHE A 233 -15.06 5.79 7.34
C PHE A 233 -15.08 6.19 5.87
N ILE A 234 -13.89 6.21 5.28
CA ILE A 234 -13.63 6.57 3.89
C ILE A 234 -12.59 5.64 3.29
N THR A 235 -12.73 5.32 2.01
CA THR A 235 -11.67 4.67 1.22
C THR A 235 -10.91 5.74 0.47
N MET A 236 -9.58 5.71 0.58
CA MET A 236 -8.66 6.60 -0.12
C MET A 236 -7.78 5.76 -1.04
N GLY A 237 -7.90 5.99 -2.35
CA GLY A 237 -7.32 5.14 -3.40
C GLY A 237 -5.81 5.24 -3.52
N ARG A 238 -5.22 6.24 -2.88
CA ARG A 238 -3.79 6.54 -2.89
C ARG A 238 -3.12 6.22 -1.56
N ILE A 239 -1.79 6.33 -1.53
CA ILE A 239 -1.01 6.13 -0.31
C ILE A 239 -1.24 7.28 0.68
N THR A 240 -1.17 7.02 1.98
CA THR A 240 -1.40 8.04 3.04
C THR A 240 -0.56 9.31 2.87
N TRP A 241 0.63 9.21 2.27
CA TRP A 241 1.54 10.34 2.09
C TRP A 241 1.04 11.37 1.08
N ASP A 242 0.14 10.97 0.15
CA ASP A 242 -0.49 11.90 -0.80
C ASP A 242 -1.50 12.85 -0.12
N PHE A 243 -1.81 12.61 1.16
CA PHE A 243 -2.81 13.35 1.93
C PHE A 243 -2.29 13.95 3.25
N ARG A 244 -0.97 13.94 3.45
CA ARG A 244 -0.29 14.41 4.68
C ARG A 244 0.73 15.52 4.42
N ARG A 245 0.40 16.42 3.50
CA ARG A 245 1.18 17.63 3.25
C ARG A 245 1.23 18.49 4.52
N SER A 246 2.43 18.87 4.97
CA SER A 246 2.63 19.69 6.18
C SER A 246 2.92 21.16 5.88
N LYS A 247 3.54 21.45 4.74
CA LYS A 247 3.84 22.80 4.25
C LYS A 247 3.32 22.99 2.83
N ASP A 248 3.10 24.23 2.40
CA ASP A 248 2.51 24.53 1.09
C ASP A 248 3.37 24.07 -0.09
N GLU A 249 4.68 24.08 0.07
CA GLU A 249 5.65 23.60 -0.91
C GLU A 249 5.77 22.05 -0.98
N ASP A 250 5.27 21.33 0.02
CA ASP A 250 5.40 19.87 0.09
C ASP A 250 4.42 19.16 -0.87
N TRP A 251 4.71 17.89 -1.19
CA TRP A 251 3.86 17.02 -2.00
C TRP A 251 2.50 16.73 -1.35
N GLY A 252 1.47 16.51 -2.18
CA GLY A 252 0.17 16.01 -1.74
C GLY A 252 -0.84 17.07 -1.33
N SER A 253 -1.94 16.63 -0.72
CA SER A 253 -2.93 17.47 -0.03
C SER A 253 -2.73 17.41 1.48
N SER A 254 -3.33 18.34 2.23
CA SER A 254 -3.36 18.35 3.70
C SER A 254 -4.58 17.61 4.29
N CYS A 255 -5.37 16.94 3.45
CA CYS A 255 -6.69 16.38 3.78
C CYS A 255 -6.74 15.56 5.09
N ILE A 256 -5.75 14.71 5.38
CA ILE A 256 -5.71 13.92 6.63
C ILE A 256 -5.38 14.78 7.86
N TYR A 257 -4.66 15.89 7.69
CA TYR A 257 -4.36 16.82 8.78
C TYR A 257 -5.44 17.86 9.02
N MET A 258 -6.47 17.93 8.18
CA MET A 258 -7.63 18.76 8.47
C MET A 258 -8.35 18.27 9.73
N PRO A 259 -8.75 19.17 10.66
CA PRO A 259 -9.28 18.77 11.97
C PRO A 259 -10.42 17.74 11.91
N SER A 260 -11.36 17.91 10.98
CA SER A 260 -12.53 17.04 10.83
C SER A 260 -12.17 15.63 10.34
N MET A 261 -11.01 15.41 9.73
CA MET A 261 -10.58 14.08 9.26
C MET A 261 -10.01 13.21 10.39
N ARG A 262 -9.69 13.79 11.55
CA ARG A 262 -8.93 13.14 12.63
C ARG A 262 -9.56 11.84 13.13
N ASN A 263 -10.88 11.80 13.28
CA ASN A 263 -11.61 10.66 13.86
C ASN A 263 -12.15 9.68 12.81
N ILE A 264 -12.09 10.02 11.52
CA ILE A 264 -12.60 9.17 10.45
C ILE A 264 -11.63 7.99 10.25
N THR A 265 -12.15 6.76 10.22
CA THR A 265 -11.36 5.59 9.83
C THR A 265 -11.07 5.63 8.32
N ARG A 266 -9.81 5.46 7.93
CA ARG A 266 -9.36 5.63 6.53
C ARG A 266 -8.80 4.31 6.01
N LEU A 267 -9.43 3.76 4.97
CA LEU A 267 -8.95 2.59 4.25
C LEU A 267 -8.02 3.05 3.13
N LEU A 268 -6.73 2.71 3.20
CA LEU A 268 -5.69 3.18 2.28
C LEU A 268 -4.88 2.01 1.74
N ILE A 269 -4.40 2.11 0.50
CA ILE A 269 -3.49 1.11 -0.09
C ILE A 269 -2.11 1.07 0.62
N GLU A 270 -1.72 2.17 1.28
CA GLU A 270 -0.62 2.23 2.24
C GLU A 270 -1.03 3.10 3.44
N ARG A 271 -0.98 2.54 4.65
CA ARG A 271 -1.23 3.27 5.88
C ARG A 271 0.02 3.92 6.47
N ASN A 272 -0.19 4.93 7.31
CA ASN A 272 0.79 5.31 8.31
C ASN A 272 0.63 4.36 9.52
N PRO A 273 1.59 3.47 9.82
CA PRO A 273 1.44 2.50 10.92
C PRO A 273 1.28 3.14 12.30
N TRP A 274 1.59 4.43 12.43
CA TRP A 274 1.51 5.19 13.67
C TRP A 274 0.22 6.02 13.79
N ASP A 275 -0.64 5.96 12.78
CA ASP A 275 -1.97 6.54 12.85
C ASP A 275 -2.99 5.41 13.04
N TYR A 276 -3.65 5.41 14.19
CA TYR A 276 -4.61 4.36 14.57
C TYR A 276 -5.77 4.24 13.57
N PHE A 277 -6.21 5.36 13.00
CA PHE A 277 -7.35 5.42 12.09
C PHE A 277 -6.99 5.01 10.66
N ASP A 278 -5.71 4.95 10.30
CA ASP A 278 -5.30 4.41 8.99
C ASP A 278 -5.32 2.87 9.02
N ILE A 279 -6.02 2.29 8.07
CA ILE A 279 -6.04 0.84 7.80
C ILE A 279 -5.44 0.59 6.42
N GLY A 280 -4.42 -0.26 6.38
CA GLY A 280 -3.84 -0.71 5.12
C GLY A 280 -4.73 -1.78 4.49
N VAL A 281 -5.26 -1.53 3.30
CA VAL A 281 -6.02 -2.49 2.48
C VAL A 281 -5.20 -2.94 1.27
N PRO A 282 -5.41 -4.16 0.74
CA PRO A 282 -4.68 -4.66 -0.42
C PRO A 282 -4.86 -3.73 -1.63
N TYR A 283 -3.79 -3.51 -2.38
CA TYR A 283 -3.91 -2.86 -3.69
C TYR A 283 -4.81 -3.71 -4.59
N PRO A 284 -5.65 -3.08 -5.44
CA PRO A 284 -6.35 -3.80 -6.49
C PRO A 284 -5.36 -4.56 -7.39
N THR A 285 -5.54 -5.87 -7.49
CA THR A 285 -4.79 -6.77 -8.39
C THR A 285 -5.54 -6.93 -9.71
N GLY A 286 -5.03 -7.75 -10.63
CA GLY A 286 -5.72 -8.01 -11.91
C GLY A 286 -6.79 -9.12 -11.88
N PHE A 287 -6.87 -9.90 -10.79
CA PHE A 287 -7.80 -11.04 -10.70
C PHE A 287 -9.05 -10.68 -9.90
N HIS A 288 -10.20 -10.73 -10.57
CA HIS A 288 -11.51 -10.34 -10.07
C HIS A 288 -12.51 -11.48 -10.30
N PRO A 289 -12.55 -12.49 -9.41
CA PRO A 289 -13.40 -13.65 -9.57
C PRO A 289 -14.88 -13.27 -9.54
N SER A 290 -15.68 -13.90 -10.40
CA SER A 290 -17.13 -13.72 -10.46
C SER A 290 -17.90 -14.81 -9.70
N SER A 291 -17.22 -15.90 -9.36
CA SER A 291 -17.80 -17.02 -8.64
C SER A 291 -16.81 -17.64 -7.65
N VAL A 292 -17.33 -18.40 -6.68
CA VAL A 292 -16.51 -19.25 -5.81
C VAL A 292 -15.71 -20.28 -6.63
N SER A 293 -16.27 -20.76 -7.74
CA SER A 293 -15.57 -21.68 -8.65
C SER A 293 -14.34 -21.02 -9.27
N ASP A 294 -14.41 -19.74 -9.67
CA ASP A 294 -13.26 -19.02 -10.23
C ASP A 294 -12.11 -18.97 -9.23
N VAL A 295 -12.41 -18.67 -7.97
CA VAL A 295 -11.42 -18.67 -6.87
C VAL A 295 -10.79 -20.05 -6.72
N ARG A 296 -11.60 -21.12 -6.62
CA ARG A 296 -11.10 -22.48 -6.41
C ARG A 296 -10.25 -22.99 -7.57
N GLN A 297 -10.67 -22.70 -8.80
CA GLN A 297 -9.93 -23.07 -10.00
C GLN A 297 -8.61 -22.31 -10.09
N TRP A 298 -8.60 -21.00 -9.78
CA TRP A 298 -7.36 -20.24 -9.72
C TRP A 298 -6.42 -20.77 -8.64
N GLN A 299 -6.93 -21.01 -7.42
CA GLN A 299 -6.15 -21.61 -6.33
C GLN A 299 -5.58 -22.98 -6.72
N HIS A 300 -6.34 -23.81 -7.42
CA HIS A 300 -5.87 -25.10 -7.92
C HIS A 300 -4.75 -24.92 -8.97
N PHE A 301 -4.97 -24.04 -9.95
CA PHE A 301 -4.00 -23.73 -10.99
C PHE A 301 -2.64 -23.29 -10.43
N VAL A 302 -2.62 -22.31 -9.52
CA VAL A 302 -1.35 -21.81 -8.95
C VAL A 302 -0.69 -22.79 -7.98
N ARG A 303 -1.47 -23.70 -7.38
CA ARG A 303 -1.00 -24.79 -6.51
C ARG A 303 -0.24 -25.86 -7.28
N THR A 304 -0.78 -26.27 -8.43
CA THR A 304 -0.21 -27.34 -9.26
C THR A 304 0.74 -26.81 -10.34
N ARG A 305 0.94 -25.49 -10.42
CA ARG A 305 1.87 -24.85 -11.35
C ARG A 305 3.29 -25.36 -11.13
N ASN A 306 3.91 -25.89 -12.19
CA ASN A 306 5.33 -26.22 -12.18
C ASN A 306 6.17 -24.93 -12.21
N ARG A 307 7.11 -24.79 -11.27
CA ARG A 307 7.95 -23.58 -11.10
C ARG A 307 9.38 -23.94 -11.45
N THR A 308 9.96 -23.20 -12.38
CA THR A 308 11.29 -23.47 -12.95
C THR A 308 12.38 -22.60 -12.33
N ALA A 309 12.01 -21.50 -11.69
CA ALA A 309 12.94 -20.58 -11.04
C ALA A 309 12.79 -20.60 -9.52
N LEU A 310 13.90 -20.49 -8.80
CA LEU A 310 13.89 -20.37 -7.35
C LEU A 310 13.29 -19.02 -6.94
N TYR A 311 13.67 -17.94 -7.62
CA TYR A 311 13.13 -16.62 -7.31
C TYR A 311 13.09 -15.72 -8.53
N CYS A 312 12.42 -14.58 -8.38
CA CYS A 312 12.37 -13.57 -9.42
C CYS A 312 12.34 -12.16 -8.89
N PHE A 313 12.71 -11.22 -9.77
CA PHE A 313 12.49 -9.81 -9.52
C PHE A 313 11.86 -9.12 -10.74
N ALA A 314 10.67 -8.54 -10.51
CA ALA A 314 10.04 -7.61 -11.45
C ALA A 314 10.21 -6.18 -10.91
N GLY A 315 10.97 -5.37 -11.62
CA GLY A 315 11.28 -4.01 -11.21
C GLY A 315 12.35 -3.34 -12.06
N ALA A 316 12.58 -2.06 -11.77
CA ALA A 316 13.60 -1.23 -12.42
C ALA A 316 14.35 -0.42 -11.37
N THR A 317 15.56 -0.01 -11.71
CA THR A 317 16.32 0.96 -10.92
C THR A 317 15.65 2.33 -10.97
N ARG A 318 15.87 3.12 -9.92
CA ARG A 318 15.56 4.54 -9.89
C ARG A 318 16.84 5.29 -10.22
N GLY A 319 16.99 5.68 -11.49
CA GLY A 319 18.21 6.32 -11.99
C GLY A 319 18.71 7.53 -11.17
N PHE A 320 17.82 8.20 -10.43
CA PHE A 320 18.15 9.33 -9.56
C PHE A 320 18.60 8.95 -8.13
N ILE A 321 18.42 7.69 -7.70
CA ILE A 321 18.79 7.24 -6.35
C ILE A 321 20.17 6.61 -6.39
N LYS A 322 21.15 7.28 -5.76
CA LYS A 322 22.47 6.69 -5.51
C LYS A 322 22.34 5.45 -4.62
N ASN A 323 22.99 4.36 -5.01
CA ASN A 323 22.95 3.07 -4.31
C ASN A 323 21.52 2.52 -4.13
N ASP A 324 20.71 2.62 -5.20
CA ASP A 324 19.36 2.07 -5.22
C ASP A 324 19.38 0.58 -4.87
N PHE A 325 18.58 0.21 -3.87
CA PHE A 325 18.46 -1.16 -3.43
C PHE A 325 17.90 -2.06 -4.55
N ARG A 326 17.04 -1.53 -5.43
CA ARG A 326 16.54 -2.30 -6.59
C ARG A 326 17.66 -2.65 -7.56
N GLY A 327 18.67 -1.78 -7.71
CA GLY A 327 19.88 -2.07 -8.50
C GLY A 327 20.71 -3.20 -7.90
N VAL A 328 20.82 -3.26 -6.57
CA VAL A 328 21.48 -4.38 -5.88
C VAL A 328 20.74 -5.70 -6.13
N LEU A 329 19.39 -5.69 -6.05
CA LEU A 329 18.58 -6.87 -6.32
C LEU A 329 18.68 -7.32 -7.79
N LEU A 330 18.66 -6.39 -8.74
CA LEU A 330 18.84 -6.68 -10.16
C LEU A 330 20.21 -7.31 -10.43
N SER A 331 21.28 -6.71 -9.88
CA SER A 331 22.63 -7.25 -10.03
C SER A 331 22.72 -8.69 -9.54
N GLN A 332 22.28 -8.97 -8.30
CA GLN A 332 22.31 -10.34 -7.78
C GLN A 332 21.46 -11.30 -8.63
N CYS A 333 20.29 -10.87 -9.10
CA CYS A 333 19.43 -11.73 -9.93
C CYS A 333 20.03 -12.00 -11.32
N TYR A 334 20.74 -11.03 -11.92
CA TYR A 334 21.48 -11.26 -13.16
C TYR A 334 22.68 -12.20 -12.96
N ASP A 335 23.39 -12.06 -11.84
CA ASP A 335 24.51 -12.95 -11.48
C ASP A 335 24.02 -14.40 -11.23
N ASP A 336 22.83 -14.56 -10.65
CA ASP A 336 22.15 -15.83 -10.37
C ASP A 336 21.18 -16.26 -11.51
N SER A 337 21.52 -16.03 -12.78
CA SER A 337 20.62 -16.23 -13.93
C SER A 337 20.08 -17.67 -14.12
N ASP A 338 20.73 -18.67 -13.52
CA ASP A 338 20.27 -20.06 -13.49
C ASP A 338 19.12 -20.29 -12.49
N SER A 339 19.00 -19.43 -11.49
CA SER A 339 18.04 -19.54 -10.38
C SER A 339 17.05 -18.39 -10.31
N CYS A 340 17.37 -17.24 -10.91
CA CYS A 340 16.60 -16.01 -10.82
C CYS A 340 16.04 -15.52 -12.17
N ARG A 341 14.75 -15.20 -12.21
CA ARG A 341 14.12 -14.55 -13.38
C ARG A 341 13.96 -13.04 -13.17
N VAL A 342 14.42 -12.25 -14.14
CA VAL A 342 14.25 -10.79 -14.16
C VAL A 342 13.17 -10.38 -15.15
N VAL A 343 12.27 -9.48 -14.71
CA VAL A 343 11.50 -8.62 -15.62
C VAL A 343 11.92 -7.18 -15.37
N ASP A 344 12.69 -6.64 -16.32
CA ASP A 344 13.11 -5.23 -16.27
C ASP A 344 11.93 -4.32 -16.64
N CYS A 345 11.47 -3.57 -15.63
CA CYS A 345 10.36 -2.62 -15.76
C CYS A 345 10.80 -1.21 -16.16
N GLY A 346 12.04 -1.00 -16.61
CA GLY A 346 12.54 0.33 -17.00
C GLY A 346 11.92 0.84 -18.30
N GLY A 347 11.30 -0.05 -19.09
CA GLY A 347 10.56 0.26 -20.30
C GLY A 347 9.11 -0.22 -20.23
N THR A 348 8.54 -0.60 -21.37
CA THR A 348 7.12 -0.96 -21.50
C THR A 348 6.76 -2.39 -21.08
N ARG A 349 7.74 -3.22 -20.69
CA ARG A 349 7.54 -4.64 -20.36
C ARG A 349 6.67 -4.89 -19.12
N CYS A 350 6.47 -3.87 -18.31
CA CYS A 350 5.66 -3.91 -17.09
C CYS A 350 4.40 -3.03 -17.21
N SER A 351 4.16 -2.46 -18.39
CA SER A 351 2.94 -1.69 -18.67
C SER A 351 1.74 -2.63 -18.79
N ASN A 352 0.54 -2.08 -18.59
CA ASN A 352 -0.71 -2.78 -18.87
C ASN A 352 -0.71 -3.31 -20.31
N GLY A 353 -1.25 -4.52 -20.50
CA GLY A 353 -1.23 -5.21 -21.79
C GLY A 353 -0.14 -6.28 -21.91
N THR A 354 0.71 -6.45 -20.89
CA THR A 354 1.79 -7.44 -20.90
C THR A 354 1.58 -8.55 -19.87
N SER A 355 1.87 -9.80 -20.23
CA SER A 355 1.80 -10.96 -19.32
C SER A 355 3.07 -11.18 -18.50
N ALA A 356 4.15 -10.47 -18.80
CA ALA A 356 5.52 -10.79 -18.36
C ALA A 356 5.66 -10.88 -16.83
N ILE A 357 5.03 -9.97 -16.08
CA ILE A 357 5.07 -9.98 -14.62
C ILE A 357 4.34 -11.21 -14.06
N LEU A 358 3.12 -11.46 -14.54
CA LEU A 358 2.29 -12.56 -14.07
C LEU A 358 2.96 -13.90 -14.35
N GLU A 359 3.43 -14.10 -15.58
CA GLU A 359 4.16 -15.31 -15.99
C GLU A 359 5.41 -15.54 -15.12
N THR A 360 6.19 -14.48 -14.89
CA THR A 360 7.39 -14.58 -14.05
C THR A 360 7.07 -14.97 -12.60
N PHE A 361 6.00 -14.45 -12.02
CA PHE A 361 5.55 -14.87 -10.69
C PHE A 361 4.97 -16.28 -10.67
N LEU A 362 4.24 -16.69 -11.72
CA LEU A 362 3.73 -18.06 -11.84
C LEU A 362 4.86 -19.09 -11.92
N ASP A 363 5.99 -18.74 -12.51
CA ASP A 363 7.11 -19.65 -12.74
C ASP A 363 8.16 -19.70 -11.62
N SER A 364 8.02 -18.84 -10.59
CA SER A 364 9.04 -18.66 -9.55
C SER A 364 8.56 -19.07 -8.16
N ASP A 365 9.37 -19.79 -7.38
CA ASP A 365 9.03 -20.18 -6.01
C ASP A 365 8.87 -18.96 -5.09
N PHE A 366 9.82 -18.02 -5.15
CA PHE A 366 9.84 -16.77 -4.38
C PHE A 366 9.80 -15.53 -5.29
N CYS A 367 9.30 -14.40 -4.78
CA CYS A 367 9.30 -13.12 -5.48
C CYS A 367 9.92 -12.01 -4.61
N LEU A 368 10.87 -11.26 -5.15
CA LEU A 368 11.52 -10.18 -4.41
C LEU A 368 10.61 -8.94 -4.37
N GLN A 369 10.26 -8.50 -3.16
CA GLN A 369 9.35 -7.37 -2.92
C GLN A 369 10.06 -6.25 -2.13
N PRO A 370 10.97 -5.49 -2.77
CA PRO A 370 11.50 -4.26 -2.17
C PRO A 370 10.41 -3.19 -2.09
N ARG A 371 10.70 -2.12 -1.35
CA ARG A 371 9.79 -0.97 -1.24
C ARG A 371 9.41 -0.37 -2.60
N GLY A 372 8.18 0.15 -2.68
CA GLY A 372 7.70 1.05 -3.71
C GLY A 372 8.34 2.44 -3.60
N ASP A 373 7.74 3.45 -4.22
CA ASP A 373 8.17 4.84 -4.04
C ASP A 373 8.03 5.25 -2.56
N SER A 374 7.04 4.66 -1.90
CA SER A 374 6.85 4.57 -0.45
C SER A 374 7.23 3.18 0.08
N PHE A 375 6.58 2.66 1.14
CA PHE A 375 7.01 1.40 1.78
C PHE A 375 6.42 0.13 1.16
N THR A 376 5.27 0.22 0.49
CA THR A 376 4.58 -0.93 -0.13
C THR A 376 4.44 -0.75 -1.65
N ARG A 377 3.91 -1.76 -2.34
CA ARG A 377 3.62 -1.74 -3.78
C ARG A 377 2.57 -2.80 -4.13
N ARG A 378 1.76 -2.57 -5.17
CA ARG A 378 0.78 -3.53 -5.70
C ARG A 378 1.37 -4.92 -5.97
N SER A 379 2.60 -4.97 -6.50
CA SER A 379 3.25 -6.22 -6.90
C SER A 379 3.42 -7.25 -5.78
N ILE A 380 3.31 -6.87 -4.50
CA ILE A 380 3.23 -7.82 -3.38
C ILE A 380 2.01 -8.73 -3.56
N PHE A 381 0.86 -8.13 -3.86
CA PHE A 381 -0.41 -8.82 -4.01
C PHE A 381 -0.47 -9.58 -5.34
N ASP A 382 0.05 -9.03 -6.44
CA ASP A 382 0.15 -9.76 -7.70
C ASP A 382 1.02 -11.04 -7.55
N CYS A 383 2.11 -10.96 -6.79
CA CYS A 383 2.94 -12.12 -6.47
C CYS A 383 2.19 -13.18 -5.65
N MET A 384 1.45 -12.75 -4.62
CA MET A 384 0.64 -13.66 -3.80
C MET A 384 -0.48 -14.32 -4.62
N VAL A 385 -1.16 -13.55 -5.49
CA VAL A 385 -2.18 -14.06 -6.40
C VAL A 385 -1.59 -15.13 -7.33
N ALA A 386 -0.35 -14.97 -7.79
CA ALA A 386 0.36 -15.97 -8.59
C ALA A 386 0.89 -17.18 -7.78
N GLY A 387 0.65 -17.24 -6.47
CA GLY A 387 1.13 -18.32 -5.59
C GLY A 387 2.64 -18.32 -5.34
N SER A 388 3.33 -17.22 -5.64
CA SER A 388 4.76 -17.05 -5.33
C SER A 388 4.92 -16.49 -3.91
N ILE A 389 5.98 -16.91 -3.22
CA ILE A 389 6.21 -16.57 -1.82
C ILE A 389 6.94 -15.22 -1.73
N PRO A 390 6.34 -14.17 -1.12
CA PRO A 390 6.98 -12.86 -1.04
C PRO A 390 8.22 -12.85 -0.15
N VAL A 391 9.28 -12.21 -0.66
CA VAL A 391 10.51 -11.91 0.07
C VAL A 391 10.56 -10.41 0.36
N PHE A 392 10.45 -10.05 1.62
CA PHE A 392 10.43 -8.66 2.08
C PHE A 392 11.77 -8.22 2.65
N PHE A 393 12.08 -6.93 2.43
CA PHE A 393 13.33 -6.31 2.90
C PHE A 393 13.14 -5.17 3.92
N TRP A 394 11.88 -4.83 4.18
CA TRP A 394 11.44 -3.94 5.26
C TRP A 394 10.22 -4.56 5.94
N LYS A 395 10.24 -4.65 7.27
CA LYS A 395 9.05 -5.11 8.03
C LYS A 395 7.82 -4.22 7.75
N ARG A 396 8.06 -2.93 7.51
CA ARG A 396 7.02 -1.94 7.17
C ARG A 396 6.36 -2.19 5.81
N THR A 397 6.93 -3.00 4.92
CA THR A 397 6.33 -3.25 3.60
C THR A 397 5.02 -4.03 3.69
N ALA A 398 4.89 -4.94 4.66
CA ALA A 398 3.70 -5.77 4.80
C ALA A 398 3.23 -5.93 6.26
N TYR A 399 4.14 -6.30 7.17
CA TYR A 399 3.79 -6.71 8.54
C TYR A 399 3.16 -5.60 9.37
N TYR A 400 3.51 -4.35 9.08
CA TYR A 400 2.93 -3.17 9.74
C TYR A 400 1.85 -2.49 8.91
N GLN A 401 1.44 -3.06 7.77
CA GLN A 401 0.49 -2.45 6.84
C GLN A 401 -0.84 -3.20 6.83
N TYR A 402 -0.81 -4.52 6.64
CA TYR A 402 -1.98 -5.31 6.22
C TYR A 402 -2.40 -6.35 7.25
N GLN A 403 -2.43 -5.98 8.53
CA GLN A 403 -2.70 -6.89 9.64
C GLN A 403 -4.07 -7.59 9.56
N TRP A 404 -5.05 -6.95 8.90
CA TRP A 404 -6.37 -7.57 8.70
C TRP A 404 -6.40 -8.59 7.56
N PHE A 405 -5.46 -8.50 6.63
CA PHE A 405 -5.51 -9.21 5.35
C PHE A 405 -4.45 -10.30 5.21
N LEU A 406 -3.33 -10.18 5.92
CA LEU A 406 -2.22 -11.12 5.85
C LEU A 406 -2.16 -12.02 7.10
N PRO A 407 -1.55 -13.22 7.01
CA PRO A 407 -1.40 -14.11 8.15
C PRO A 407 -0.67 -13.44 9.33
N GLY A 408 -1.13 -13.70 10.55
CA GLY A 408 -0.54 -13.16 11.78
C GLY A 408 0.89 -13.64 12.07
N GLU A 409 1.32 -14.75 11.45
CA GLU A 409 2.67 -15.29 11.54
C GLU A 409 3.44 -15.02 10.24
N PRO A 410 4.32 -14.00 10.18
CA PRO A 410 5.04 -13.62 8.96
C PRO A 410 5.79 -14.76 8.25
N ALA A 411 6.48 -15.60 9.03
CA ALA A 411 7.27 -16.72 8.50
C ALA A 411 6.41 -17.83 7.87
N SER A 412 5.09 -17.83 8.11
CA SER A 412 4.18 -18.82 7.53
C SER A 412 3.90 -18.60 6.04
N TYR A 413 4.15 -17.39 5.51
CA TYR A 413 3.80 -17.02 4.13
C TYR A 413 4.86 -16.19 3.40
N SER A 414 5.93 -15.78 4.09
CA SER A 414 6.92 -14.87 3.52
C SER A 414 8.31 -15.10 4.11
N VAL A 415 9.33 -14.64 3.38
CA VAL A 415 10.71 -14.60 3.85
C VAL A 415 11.09 -13.15 4.13
N PHE A 416 11.77 -12.90 5.25
CA PHE A 416 12.35 -11.58 5.53
C PHE A 416 13.87 -11.65 5.45
N ILE A 417 14.46 -10.79 4.62
CA ILE A 417 15.91 -10.62 4.51
C ILE A 417 16.23 -9.15 4.79
N ASP A 418 17.04 -8.85 5.81
CA ASP A 418 17.36 -7.46 6.13
C ASP A 418 18.11 -6.80 4.96
N ARG A 419 17.59 -5.67 4.48
CA ARG A 419 18.19 -4.94 3.35
C ARG A 419 19.67 -4.59 3.57
N ASN A 420 20.09 -4.31 4.80
CA ASN A 420 21.46 -3.92 5.09
C ASN A 420 22.37 -5.15 5.01
N ALA A 421 21.87 -6.34 5.40
CA ALA A 421 22.60 -7.58 5.20
C ALA A 421 22.82 -7.87 3.70
N VAL A 422 21.80 -7.67 2.87
CA VAL A 422 21.91 -7.79 1.39
C VAL A 422 22.92 -6.79 0.83
N LYS A 423 22.84 -5.52 1.25
CA LYS A 423 23.81 -4.48 0.86
C LYS A 423 25.24 -4.80 1.29
N ASN A 424 25.40 -5.55 2.38
CA ASN A 424 26.69 -5.97 2.91
C ASN A 424 27.14 -7.35 2.37
N GLY A 425 26.52 -7.84 1.28
CA GLY A 425 26.98 -9.04 0.57
C GLY A 425 26.25 -10.33 0.93
N THR A 426 25.14 -10.29 1.67
CA THR A 426 24.30 -11.49 1.84
C THR A 426 23.72 -11.91 0.49
N SER A 427 24.00 -13.15 0.07
CA SER A 427 23.41 -13.77 -1.12
C SER A 427 21.94 -14.10 -0.87
N ILE A 428 21.05 -13.56 -1.72
CA ILE A 428 19.62 -13.86 -1.66
C ILE A 428 19.38 -15.34 -1.99
N ARG A 429 19.98 -15.85 -3.07
CA ARG A 429 19.94 -17.27 -3.43
C ARG A 429 20.31 -18.16 -2.25
N GLY A 430 21.47 -17.92 -1.63
CA GLY A 430 21.94 -18.72 -0.51
C GLY A 430 21.07 -18.65 0.75
N VAL A 431 20.23 -17.62 0.90
CA VAL A 431 19.20 -17.59 1.95
C VAL A 431 17.98 -18.43 1.55
N LEU A 432 17.53 -18.32 0.30
CA LEU A 432 16.34 -19.01 -0.19
C LEU A 432 16.55 -20.53 -0.37
N GLU A 433 17.75 -20.96 -0.73
CA GLU A 433 18.12 -22.39 -0.85
C GLU A 433 18.10 -23.14 0.50
N LYS A 434 18.07 -22.42 1.63
CA LYS A 434 17.95 -23.04 2.96
C LYS A 434 16.56 -23.61 3.23
N TYR A 435 15.55 -23.18 2.48
CA TYR A 435 14.19 -23.68 2.63
C TYR A 435 14.06 -25.00 1.87
N SER A 436 13.58 -26.02 2.56
CA SER A 436 13.25 -27.29 1.91
C SER A 436 12.04 -27.15 0.98
N ARG A 437 11.88 -28.10 0.06
CA ARG A 437 10.70 -28.18 -0.81
C ARG A 437 9.39 -28.25 -0.02
N GLU A 438 9.40 -28.92 1.12
CA GLU A 438 8.21 -29.04 1.98
C GLU A 438 7.89 -27.73 2.72
N GLU A 439 8.89 -27.00 3.20
CA GLU A 439 8.68 -25.67 3.79
C GLU A 439 8.12 -24.69 2.75
N MET A 440 8.72 -24.65 1.55
CA MET A 440 8.21 -23.83 0.45
C MET A 440 6.77 -24.21 0.07
N ARG A 441 6.45 -25.51 0.02
CA ARG A 441 5.08 -25.99 -0.24
C ARG A 441 4.11 -25.48 0.82
N ARG A 442 4.45 -25.59 2.11
CA ARG A 442 3.62 -25.09 3.22
C ARG A 442 3.42 -23.58 3.18
N MET A 443 4.48 -22.83 2.90
CA MET A 443 4.40 -21.37 2.77
C MET A 443 3.51 -20.96 1.60
N ARG A 444 3.65 -21.65 0.46
CA ARG A 444 2.81 -21.43 -0.72
C ARG A 444 1.35 -21.76 -0.45
N GLU A 445 1.03 -22.87 0.20
CA GLU A 445 -0.35 -23.18 0.57
C GLU A 445 -0.94 -22.06 1.42
N LYS A 446 -0.16 -21.50 2.37
CA LYS A 446 -0.61 -20.34 3.16
C LYS A 446 -0.90 -19.11 2.29
N VAL A 447 -0.04 -18.83 1.30
CA VAL A 447 -0.27 -17.74 0.33
C VAL A 447 -1.55 -17.98 -0.47
N ILE A 448 -1.74 -19.20 -0.98
CA ILE A 448 -2.90 -19.59 -1.80
C ILE A 448 -4.21 -19.51 -1.02
N ASP A 449 -4.21 -19.96 0.24
CA ASP A 449 -5.35 -19.88 1.15
C ASP A 449 -5.81 -18.43 1.38
N TYR A 450 -4.88 -17.48 1.32
CA TYR A 450 -5.11 -16.06 1.55
C TYR A 450 -5.42 -15.26 0.28
N ILE A 451 -5.39 -15.88 -0.91
CA ILE A 451 -5.76 -15.21 -2.18
C ILE A 451 -7.12 -14.48 -2.08
N PRO A 452 -8.20 -15.08 -1.54
CA PRO A 452 -9.48 -14.39 -1.40
C PRO A 452 -9.36 -13.07 -0.64
N ASN A 453 -8.57 -13.03 0.44
CA ASN A 453 -8.42 -11.86 1.30
C ASN A 453 -7.66 -10.70 0.61
N VAL A 454 -7.06 -10.91 -0.57
CA VAL A 454 -6.26 -9.89 -1.27
C VAL A 454 -6.77 -9.59 -2.68
N VAL A 455 -7.95 -10.11 -3.05
CA VAL A 455 -8.61 -9.83 -4.32
C VAL A 455 -10.00 -9.25 -4.08
N TYR A 456 -10.55 -8.62 -5.11
CA TYR A 456 -11.87 -7.99 -5.07
C TYR A 456 -12.77 -8.68 -6.09
N ALA A 457 -13.88 -9.27 -5.66
CA ALA A 457 -14.80 -9.98 -6.54
C ALA A 457 -15.61 -9.04 -7.45
N LYS A 458 -16.00 -9.58 -8.60
CA LYS A 458 -16.88 -8.96 -9.61
C LYS A 458 -18.02 -9.94 -9.92
N PRO A 459 -19.00 -10.05 -9.00
CA PRO A 459 -20.10 -9.09 -8.99
C PRO A 459 -20.10 -8.15 -7.76
N ASN A 460 -20.83 -7.03 -7.84
CA ASN A 460 -20.85 -6.01 -6.78
C ASN A 460 -21.46 -6.50 -5.45
N GLN A 461 -22.18 -7.62 -5.47
CA GLN A 461 -22.72 -8.28 -4.28
C GLN A 461 -21.68 -9.14 -3.53
N GLY A 462 -20.47 -9.32 -4.09
CA GLY A 462 -19.45 -10.22 -3.53
C GLY A 462 -19.71 -11.69 -3.82
N LEU A 463 -18.98 -12.58 -3.14
CA LEU A 463 -19.08 -14.04 -3.33
C LEU A 463 -19.73 -14.70 -2.10
N LYS A 464 -20.88 -15.34 -2.29
CA LYS A 464 -21.52 -16.08 -1.19
C LYS A 464 -20.61 -17.25 -0.74
N GLY A 465 -20.27 -17.28 0.54
CA GLY A 465 -19.47 -18.36 1.15
C GLY A 465 -17.94 -18.15 1.14
N ILE A 466 -17.43 -17.12 0.48
CA ILE A 466 -16.02 -16.71 0.54
C ILE A 466 -15.96 -15.21 0.75
N ARG A 467 -15.25 -14.78 1.81
CA ARG A 467 -14.98 -13.35 2.03
C ARG A 467 -13.79 -12.92 1.20
N ASP A 468 -13.93 -11.78 0.54
CA ASP A 468 -12.84 -11.16 -0.21
C ASP A 468 -12.23 -9.95 0.53
N ALA A 469 -11.31 -9.24 -0.12
CA ALA A 469 -10.65 -8.08 0.49
C ALA A 469 -11.65 -6.98 0.91
N PHE A 470 -12.75 -6.79 0.18
CA PHE A 470 -13.78 -5.83 0.57
C PHE A 470 -14.48 -6.27 1.86
N ASP A 471 -14.89 -7.54 1.93
CA ASP A 471 -15.60 -8.07 3.10
C ASP A 471 -14.73 -8.00 4.36
N VAL A 472 -13.44 -8.35 4.24
CA VAL A 472 -12.48 -8.26 5.36
C VAL A 472 -12.34 -6.82 5.85
N ALA A 473 -12.28 -5.85 4.94
CA ALA A 473 -12.16 -4.44 5.29
C ALA A 473 -13.40 -3.91 6.02
N VAL A 474 -14.60 -4.15 5.46
CA VAL A 474 -15.86 -3.64 6.02
C VAL A 474 -16.19 -4.33 7.35
N ASP A 475 -15.98 -5.65 7.46
CA ASP A 475 -16.11 -6.36 8.75
C ASP A 475 -15.15 -5.79 9.81
N GLY A 476 -13.92 -5.46 9.42
CA GLY A 476 -12.93 -4.87 10.31
C GLY A 476 -13.32 -3.47 10.78
N VAL A 477 -13.85 -2.64 9.88
CA VAL A 477 -14.40 -1.31 10.21
C VAL A 477 -15.55 -1.44 11.20
N LEU A 478 -16.55 -2.26 10.88
CA LEU A 478 -17.73 -2.44 11.72
C LEU A 478 -17.38 -2.94 13.13
N ARG A 479 -16.47 -3.91 13.23
CA ARG A 479 -15.97 -4.41 14.52
C ARG A 479 -15.26 -3.31 15.31
N ARG A 480 -14.39 -2.54 14.66
CA ARG A 480 -13.72 -1.40 15.28
C ARG A 480 -14.74 -0.38 15.82
N MET A 481 -15.77 -0.04 15.05
CA MET A 481 -16.77 0.94 15.51
C MET A 481 -17.47 0.45 16.78
N LYS A 482 -17.84 -0.84 16.84
CA LYS A 482 -18.38 -1.44 18.07
C LYS A 482 -17.40 -1.39 19.25
N GLU A 483 -16.14 -1.75 19.02
CA GLU A 483 -15.09 -1.67 20.06
C GLU A 483 -14.88 -0.22 20.57
N GLN A 484 -14.99 0.78 19.69
CA GLN A 484 -14.89 2.20 20.04
C GLN A 484 -16.16 2.75 20.73
N GLU A 485 -17.31 2.15 20.49
CA GLU A 485 -18.54 2.45 21.22
C GLU A 485 -18.43 1.96 22.68
N GLU A 486 -17.86 0.76 22.87
CA GLU A 486 -17.70 0.10 24.16
C GLU A 486 -16.47 0.59 24.95
N GLY A 487 -15.41 1.09 24.28
CA GLY A 487 -14.14 1.50 24.87
C GLY A 487 -13.72 2.92 24.47
N GLY A 488 -13.14 3.68 25.41
CA GLY A 488 -12.82 5.12 25.28
C GLY A 488 -11.74 5.54 24.26
N TYR A 489 -11.63 4.87 23.11
CA TYR A 489 -10.70 5.16 22.00
C TYR A 489 -11.13 6.35 21.13
N LYS A 490 -11.74 7.37 21.75
CA LYS A 490 -12.24 8.57 21.08
C LYS A 490 -11.27 9.72 21.38
N TRP A 491 -10.72 10.36 20.35
CA TRP A 491 -10.03 11.62 20.57
C TRP A 491 -11.09 12.69 20.84
N LYS A 492 -11.01 13.28 22.04
CA LYS A 492 -11.86 14.39 22.45
C LYS A 492 -11.51 15.66 21.69
#